data_AF-A0A0A5GLC9-F1
#
_entry.id   AF-A0A0A5GLC9-F1
#
_cell.length_a   1.000
_cell.length_b   1.000
_cell.length_c   1.000
_cell.angle_alpha   90.00
_cell.angle_beta   90.00
_cell.angle_gamma   90.00
#
_symmetry.space_group_name_H-M   'P 1'
#
loop_
_entity.id
_entity.type
_entity.pdbx_description
1 polymer ?
#
loop_
_entity_poly.entity_id
_entity_poly.type
_entity_poly.pdbx_seq_one_letter_code
_entity_poly.pdbx_strand_id
1 'polypeptide(L)'
;MRKWLFVIGMFIYLPMVSLASTHTDALQPVRDLVSVIEEEALDVKGWDVTVKESVSPQHVQDLLSNIESTDPSSQIEVEETTISKKYAITHHKHTHLHEQTIIIVSKQHPTFAELIYNVSGERFEDRTQASLEARLEEVMNVYFAENATIFTCVKTETSDKIKGVLLLEKIRTNLNMKTIEKVDEADFQSISGYTNRWDSSIPVSEDQNMNVQMALRTGLGAETTITIGTPIITNEY
;
A
#
# COMPACT_ATOMS: atom_id res chain seq x y z
N MET A 1 10.90 -16.54 73.40
CA MET A 1 10.15 -17.10 72.25
C MET A 1 9.57 -15.97 71.42
N ARG A 2 10.17 -15.61 70.27
CA ARG A 2 9.51 -14.86 69.19
C ARG A 2 10.34 -15.05 67.92
N LYS A 3 9.88 -15.95 67.03
CA LYS A 3 10.51 -16.20 65.73
C LYS A 3 10.17 -15.03 64.81
N TRP A 4 11.17 -14.31 64.31
CA TRP A 4 10.99 -13.34 63.23
C TRP A 4 11.09 -14.11 61.90
N LEU A 5 9.98 -14.20 61.18
CA LEU A 5 9.95 -14.65 59.79
C LEU A 5 10.49 -13.53 58.91
N PHE A 6 11.66 -13.75 58.30
CA PHE A 6 12.11 -12.96 57.16
C PHE A 6 11.27 -13.37 55.94
N VAL A 7 10.37 -12.50 55.51
CA VAL A 7 9.73 -12.63 54.19
C VAL A 7 10.67 -11.98 53.18
N ILE A 8 11.37 -12.81 52.41
CA ILE A 8 12.18 -12.38 51.27
C ILE A 8 11.19 -12.02 50.16
N GLY A 9 11.04 -10.72 49.89
CA GLY A 9 10.28 -10.21 48.76
C GLY A 9 11.00 -10.54 47.46
N MET A 10 10.50 -11.54 46.74
CA MET A 10 10.93 -11.88 45.39
C MET A 10 10.41 -10.78 44.44
N PHE A 11 11.26 -9.81 44.12
CA PHE A 11 11.01 -8.86 43.04
C PHE A 11 11.04 -9.63 41.72
N ILE A 12 9.85 -9.95 41.20
CA ILE A 12 9.68 -10.48 39.85
C ILE A 12 10.00 -9.32 38.89
N TYR A 13 11.20 -9.34 38.32
CA TYR A 13 11.54 -8.53 37.15
C TYR A 13 10.68 -9.04 35.99
N LEU A 14 9.52 -8.42 35.78
CA LEU A 14 8.82 -8.52 34.51
C LEU A 14 9.69 -7.78 33.49
N PRO A 15 10.20 -8.44 32.43
CA PRO A 15 10.79 -7.70 31.33
C PRO A 15 9.71 -6.76 30.82
N MET A 16 10.03 -5.47 30.78
CA MET A 16 9.23 -4.47 30.10
C MET A 16 9.24 -4.86 28.63
N VAL A 17 8.24 -5.64 28.21
CA VAL A 17 7.97 -5.86 26.79
C VAL A 17 7.56 -4.48 26.29
N SER A 18 8.50 -3.80 25.63
CA SER A 18 8.16 -2.72 24.72
C SER A 18 7.13 -3.32 23.77
N LEU A 19 5.87 -2.89 23.91
CA LEU A 19 4.93 -2.90 22.81
C LEU A 19 5.50 -1.92 21.80
N ALA A 20 6.49 -2.35 21.02
CA ALA A 20 6.69 -1.78 19.71
C ALA A 20 5.37 -2.05 18.99
N SER A 21 4.65 -0.98 18.66
CA SER A 21 3.53 -1.05 17.73
C SER A 21 4.00 -1.85 16.53
N THR A 22 3.43 -3.04 16.33
CA THR A 22 3.68 -3.84 15.14
C THR A 22 2.98 -3.17 13.98
N HIS A 23 3.48 -2.02 13.55
CA HIS A 23 3.29 -1.63 12.17
C HIS A 23 4.14 -2.63 11.39
N THR A 24 3.49 -3.62 10.80
CA THR A 24 4.04 -4.38 9.67
C THR A 24 4.77 -3.39 8.77
N ASP A 25 5.98 -3.74 8.32
CA ASP A 25 6.77 -2.88 7.44
C ASP A 25 5.99 -2.66 6.14
N ALA A 26 5.20 -1.58 6.10
CA ALA A 26 4.32 -1.22 5.00
C ALA A 26 5.09 -1.02 3.69
N LEU A 27 6.41 -0.84 3.78
CA LEU A 27 7.31 -0.66 2.65
C LEU A 27 7.96 -1.95 2.18
N GLN A 28 7.83 -3.05 2.91
CA GLN A 28 8.42 -4.32 2.52
C GLN A 28 8.04 -4.73 1.08
N PRO A 29 6.78 -4.58 0.63
CA PRO A 29 6.42 -4.95 -0.75
C PRO A 29 7.12 -4.09 -1.81
N VAL A 30 7.16 -2.76 -1.64
CA VAL A 30 7.84 -1.89 -2.61
C VAL A 30 9.35 -2.17 -2.62
N ARG A 31 9.97 -2.38 -1.45
CA ARG A 31 11.40 -2.73 -1.32
C ARG A 31 11.73 -4.06 -2.02
N ASP A 32 10.95 -5.11 -1.74
CA ASP A 32 11.11 -6.44 -2.36
C ASP A 32 11.02 -6.33 -3.90
N LEU A 33 10.03 -5.60 -4.42
CA LEU A 33 9.81 -5.45 -5.87
C LEU A 33 10.88 -4.62 -6.56
N VAL A 34 11.27 -3.48 -5.98
CA VAL A 34 12.33 -2.62 -6.50
C VAL A 34 13.65 -3.39 -6.57
N SER A 35 14.01 -4.11 -5.51
CA SER A 35 15.25 -4.92 -5.47
C SER A 35 15.33 -5.91 -6.63
N VAL A 36 14.23 -6.64 -6.92
CA VAL A 36 14.22 -7.63 -8.01
C VAL A 36 14.31 -6.95 -9.39
N ILE A 37 13.69 -5.79 -9.55
CA ILE A 37 13.74 -5.03 -10.81
C ILE A 37 15.16 -4.51 -11.06
N GLU A 38 15.81 -3.98 -10.04
CA GLU A 38 17.17 -3.44 -10.13
C GLU A 38 18.23 -4.53 -10.32
N GLU A 39 18.06 -5.70 -9.70
CA GLU A 39 18.91 -6.89 -9.95
C GLU A 39 18.90 -7.33 -11.42
N GLU A 40 17.80 -7.04 -12.14
CA GLU A 40 17.64 -7.30 -13.56
C GLU A 40 18.13 -6.15 -14.46
N ALA A 41 18.80 -5.14 -13.87
CA ALA A 41 19.28 -3.94 -14.53
C ALA A 41 18.17 -3.18 -15.29
N LEU A 42 16.97 -3.16 -14.70
CA LEU A 42 15.83 -2.38 -15.17
C LEU A 42 15.60 -1.20 -14.22
N ASP A 43 15.07 -0.10 -14.77
CA ASP A 43 14.67 1.05 -13.96
C ASP A 43 13.21 0.90 -13.54
N VAL A 44 12.93 1.22 -12.27
CA VAL A 44 11.56 1.54 -11.84
C VAL A 44 11.08 2.77 -12.61
N LYS A 45 9.90 2.66 -13.22
CA LYS A 45 9.25 3.74 -13.99
C LYS A 45 8.13 4.42 -13.21
N GLY A 46 7.64 3.76 -12.17
CA GLY A 46 6.65 4.32 -11.28
C GLY A 46 6.37 3.41 -10.10
N TRP A 47 5.93 4.01 -9.01
CA TRP A 47 5.43 3.31 -7.86
C TRP A 47 4.32 4.13 -7.20
N ASP A 48 3.39 3.44 -6.55
CA ASP A 48 2.41 4.07 -5.68
C ASP A 48 2.11 3.19 -4.47
N VAL A 49 1.82 3.85 -3.35
CA VAL A 49 1.27 3.24 -2.15
C VAL A 49 -0.07 3.90 -1.88
N THR A 50 -1.10 3.08 -1.77
CA THR A 50 -2.46 3.54 -1.49
C THR A 50 -2.96 2.94 -0.19
N VAL A 51 -3.37 3.77 0.76
CA VAL A 51 -4.03 3.34 1.99
C VAL A 51 -5.53 3.57 1.85
N LYS A 52 -6.35 2.56 2.17
CA LYS A 52 -7.81 2.65 2.11
C LYS A 52 -8.46 2.22 3.42
N GLU A 53 -9.48 2.95 3.83
CA GLU A 53 -10.30 2.60 4.98
C GLU A 53 -11.76 3.00 4.76
N SER A 54 -12.68 2.13 5.21
CA SER A 54 -14.08 2.51 5.32
C SER A 54 -14.30 3.30 6.60
N VAL A 55 -14.77 4.53 6.46
CA VAL A 55 -14.98 5.46 7.57
C VAL A 55 -16.46 5.78 7.75
N SER A 56 -16.84 6.12 8.97
CA SER A 56 -18.19 6.60 9.26
C SER A 56 -18.40 7.99 8.64
N PRO A 57 -19.51 8.23 7.90
CA PRO A 57 -19.81 9.55 7.33
C PRO A 57 -19.87 10.68 8.36
N GLN A 58 -20.16 10.37 9.63
CA GLN A 58 -20.19 11.34 10.72
C GLN A 58 -18.80 11.90 11.04
N HIS A 59 -17.72 11.14 10.83
CA HIS A 59 -16.35 11.57 11.10
C HIS A 59 -15.70 12.32 9.93
N VAL A 60 -16.37 12.42 8.77
CA VAL A 60 -15.79 13.05 7.57
C VAL A 60 -15.43 14.52 7.82
N GLN A 61 -16.25 15.26 8.55
CA GLN A 61 -15.96 16.67 8.84
C GLN A 61 -14.76 16.81 9.78
N ASP A 62 -14.60 15.89 10.73
CA ASP A 62 -13.46 15.86 11.65
C ASP A 62 -12.18 15.51 10.88
N LEU A 63 -12.24 14.55 9.96
CA LEU A 63 -11.12 14.19 9.07
C LEU A 63 -10.69 15.39 8.22
N LEU A 64 -11.63 16.10 7.58
CA LEU A 64 -11.32 17.29 6.79
C LEU A 64 -10.64 18.37 7.65
N SER A 65 -11.12 18.59 8.87
CA SER A 65 -10.55 19.56 9.80
C SER A 65 -9.14 19.16 10.26
N ASN A 66 -8.91 17.86 10.50
CA ASN A 66 -7.60 17.32 10.86
C ASN A 66 -6.59 17.48 9.71
N ILE A 67 -7.02 17.20 8.47
CA ILE A 67 -6.19 17.37 7.28
C ILE A 67 -5.82 18.84 7.08
N GLU A 68 -6.79 19.76 7.14
CA GLU A 68 -6.56 21.20 6.97
C GLU A 68 -5.62 21.77 8.06
N SER A 69 -5.73 21.28 9.31
CA SER A 69 -4.84 21.71 10.39
C SER A 69 -3.41 21.16 10.27
N THR A 70 -3.25 19.94 9.76
CA THR A 70 -1.95 19.26 9.62
C THR A 70 -1.20 19.67 8.35
N ASP A 71 -1.96 19.99 7.30
CA ASP A 71 -1.46 20.51 6.03
C ASP A 71 -2.29 21.71 5.54
N PRO A 72 -2.06 22.91 6.11
CA PRO A 72 -2.75 24.13 5.69
C PRO A 72 -2.46 24.55 4.25
N SER A 73 -1.46 23.93 3.60
CA SER A 73 -1.11 24.21 2.20
C SER A 73 -1.91 23.37 1.20
N SER A 74 -2.68 22.41 1.69
CA SER A 74 -3.46 21.50 0.86
C SER A 74 -4.58 22.23 0.10
N GLN A 75 -4.89 21.73 -1.10
CA GLN A 75 -5.99 22.23 -1.91
C GLN A 75 -7.12 21.20 -1.92
N ILE A 76 -8.33 21.64 -1.58
CA ILE A 76 -9.51 20.78 -1.53
C ILE A 76 -10.42 21.12 -2.71
N GLU A 77 -10.60 20.15 -3.60
CA GLU A 77 -11.61 20.17 -4.65
C GLU A 77 -12.81 19.33 -4.22
N VAL A 78 -14.02 19.87 -4.41
CA VAL A 78 -15.27 19.19 -4.06
C VAL A 78 -16.05 18.89 -5.32
N GLU A 79 -16.30 17.61 -5.55
CA GLU A 79 -17.15 17.13 -6.63
C GLU A 79 -18.41 16.49 -6.03
N GLU A 80 -19.58 16.95 -6.47
CA GLU A 80 -20.85 16.44 -5.96
C GLU A 80 -21.72 15.94 -7.11
N THR A 81 -22.13 14.68 -7.01
CA THR A 81 -22.99 14.01 -7.98
C THR A 81 -24.35 13.67 -7.36
N THR A 82 -25.22 13.01 -8.12
CA THR A 82 -26.49 12.47 -7.60
C THR A 82 -26.28 11.31 -6.63
N ILE A 83 -25.15 10.61 -6.71
CA ILE A 83 -24.89 9.38 -5.95
C ILE A 83 -23.83 9.53 -4.86
N SER A 84 -22.98 10.55 -4.92
CA SER A 84 -21.87 10.75 -3.99
C SER A 84 -21.46 12.21 -3.82
N LYS A 85 -20.70 12.46 -2.78
CA LYS A 85 -19.91 13.68 -2.59
C LYS A 85 -18.45 13.28 -2.39
N LYS A 86 -17.55 13.82 -3.21
CA LYS A 86 -16.12 13.52 -3.21
C LYS A 86 -15.34 14.76 -2.82
N TYR A 87 -14.41 14.61 -1.91
CA TYR A 87 -13.40 15.60 -1.56
C TYR A 87 -12.07 15.08 -2.07
N ALA A 88 -11.43 15.79 -2.99
CA ALA A 88 -10.08 15.49 -3.47
C ALA A 88 -9.12 16.53 -2.89
N ILE A 89 -8.18 16.08 -2.06
CA ILE A 89 -7.20 16.90 -1.38
C ILE A 89 -5.83 16.64 -1.98
N THR A 90 -5.23 17.65 -2.60
CA THR A 90 -3.84 17.58 -3.08
C THR A 90 -2.91 18.18 -2.04
N HIS A 91 -1.89 17.41 -1.64
CA HIS A 91 -0.89 17.84 -0.67
C HIS A 91 0.30 18.48 -1.39
N HIS A 92 0.74 19.64 -0.90
CA HIS A 92 1.84 20.40 -1.52
C HIS A 92 3.10 20.50 -0.65
N LYS A 93 3.06 19.92 0.55
CA LYS A 93 4.14 20.00 1.54
C LYS A 93 5.43 19.29 1.10
N HIS A 94 5.34 18.31 0.21
CA HIS A 94 6.47 17.48 -0.21
C HIS A 94 6.67 17.53 -1.73
N THR A 95 7.67 18.28 -2.18
CA THR A 95 7.90 18.55 -3.61
C THR A 95 8.42 17.36 -4.42
N HIS A 96 8.71 16.23 -3.78
CA HIS A 96 9.30 15.05 -4.42
C HIS A 96 8.36 13.84 -4.45
N LEU A 97 7.19 13.95 -3.82
CA LEU A 97 6.16 12.93 -3.78
C LEU A 97 4.89 13.52 -4.37
N HIS A 98 4.16 12.73 -5.16
CA HIS A 98 2.82 13.10 -5.56
C HIS A 98 1.84 12.50 -4.55
N GLU A 99 1.10 13.36 -3.86
CA GLU A 99 0.27 12.96 -2.73
C GLU A 99 -1.16 13.47 -2.89
N GLN A 100 -2.12 12.58 -2.68
CA GLN A 100 -3.53 12.88 -2.75
C GLN A 100 -4.31 12.12 -1.67
N THR A 101 -5.20 12.83 -0.98
CA THR A 101 -6.24 12.21 -0.15
C THR A 101 -7.58 12.36 -0.84
N ILE A 102 -8.38 11.30 -0.88
CA ILE A 102 -9.75 11.32 -1.41
C ILE A 102 -10.68 10.82 -0.31
N ILE A 103 -11.75 11.57 -0.06
CA ILE A 103 -12.86 11.13 0.79
C ILE A 103 -14.12 11.05 -0.08
N ILE A 104 -14.73 9.87 -0.16
CA ILE A 104 -15.97 9.64 -0.92
C ILE A 104 -17.09 9.31 0.06
N VAL A 105 -18.14 10.13 0.08
CA VAL A 105 -19.35 9.91 0.89
C VAL A 105 -20.49 9.49 -0.02
N SER A 106 -21.07 8.31 0.21
CA SER A 106 -22.20 7.84 -0.57
C SER A 106 -23.50 8.52 -0.14
N LYS A 107 -24.29 9.00 -1.12
CA LYS A 107 -25.65 9.49 -0.90
C LYS A 107 -26.70 8.38 -0.94
N GLN A 108 -26.36 7.24 -1.56
CA GLN A 108 -27.24 6.08 -1.69
C GLN A 108 -27.09 5.11 -0.50
N HIS A 109 -25.91 5.08 0.12
CA HIS A 109 -25.59 4.28 1.29
C HIS A 109 -25.14 5.21 2.42
N PRO A 110 -26.08 5.76 3.23
CA PRO A 110 -25.78 6.83 4.20
C PRO A 110 -24.82 6.45 5.33
N THR A 111 -24.44 5.18 5.42
CA THR A 111 -23.48 4.64 6.38
C THR A 111 -22.10 4.41 5.77
N PHE A 112 -21.93 4.67 4.48
CA PHE A 112 -20.70 4.38 3.75
C PHE A 112 -19.97 5.66 3.35
N ALA A 113 -18.77 5.81 3.89
CA ALA A 113 -17.74 6.66 3.33
C ALA A 113 -16.42 5.88 3.22
N GLU A 114 -15.58 6.31 2.29
CA GLU A 114 -14.26 5.73 2.06
C GLU A 114 -13.21 6.84 2.12
N LEU A 115 -12.16 6.60 2.88
CA LEU A 115 -10.96 7.42 2.94
C LEU A 115 -9.86 6.71 2.17
N ILE A 116 -9.24 7.41 1.23
CA ILE A 116 -8.16 6.91 0.38
C ILE A 116 -7.02 7.91 0.48
N TYR A 117 -5.83 7.44 0.82
CA TYR A 117 -4.60 8.20 0.70
C TYR A 117 -3.72 7.54 -0.34
N ASN A 118 -3.22 8.30 -1.31
CA ASN A 118 -2.29 7.83 -2.33
C ASN A 118 -1.02 8.67 -2.27
N VAL A 119 0.11 7.99 -2.34
CA VAL A 119 1.43 8.59 -2.52
C VAL A 119 2.17 7.85 -3.63
N SER A 120 2.76 8.59 -4.56
CA SER A 120 3.40 8.03 -5.75
C SER A 120 4.65 8.79 -6.17
N GLY A 121 5.45 8.15 -7.03
CA GLY A 121 6.65 8.73 -7.63
C GLY A 121 7.15 7.92 -8.82
N GLU A 122 8.10 8.48 -9.58
CA GLU A 122 8.67 7.84 -10.78
C GLU A 122 9.90 6.98 -10.49
N ARG A 123 10.72 7.37 -9.50
CA ARG A 123 11.94 6.67 -9.08
C ARG A 123 11.86 6.28 -7.61
N PHE A 124 12.49 5.18 -7.24
CA PHE A 124 12.53 4.68 -5.87
C PHE A 124 13.98 4.61 -5.36
N GLU A 125 14.52 5.75 -4.92
CA GLU A 125 15.87 5.87 -4.37
C GLU A 125 15.84 5.91 -2.82
N ASP A 126 16.98 5.76 -2.15
CA ASP A 126 17.09 5.78 -0.68
C ASP A 126 16.37 6.98 -0.02
N ARG A 127 16.50 8.18 -0.62
CA ARG A 127 15.82 9.39 -0.13
C ARG A 127 14.30 9.29 -0.26
N THR A 128 13.82 8.67 -1.33
CA THR A 128 12.39 8.42 -1.56
C THR A 128 11.86 7.46 -0.51
N GLN A 129 12.59 6.37 -0.24
CA GLN A 129 12.20 5.39 0.77
C GLN A 129 12.05 6.02 2.16
N ALA A 130 13.05 6.79 2.62
CA ALA A 130 12.99 7.44 3.92
C ALA A 130 11.86 8.49 4.01
N SER A 131 11.61 9.22 2.92
CA SER A 131 10.52 10.21 2.87
C SER A 131 9.15 9.53 2.90
N LEU A 132 8.99 8.42 2.18
CA LEU A 132 7.77 7.64 2.14
C LEU A 132 7.48 6.97 3.48
N GLU A 133 8.49 6.42 4.16
CA GLU A 133 8.35 5.78 5.47
C GLU A 133 7.82 6.77 6.51
N ALA A 134 8.50 7.92 6.64
CA ALA A 134 8.07 8.97 7.55
C ALA A 134 6.67 9.49 7.23
N ARG A 135 6.33 9.56 5.93
CA ARG A 135 5.03 10.06 5.51
C ARG A 135 3.89 9.08 5.78
N LEU A 136 4.10 7.78 5.51
CA LEU A 136 3.12 6.75 5.85
C LEU A 136 2.93 6.66 7.35
N GLU A 137 3.98 6.77 8.16
CA GLU A 137 3.86 6.80 9.62
C GLU A 137 3.01 8.00 10.09
N GLU A 138 3.26 9.20 9.56
CA GLU A 138 2.46 10.39 9.89
C GLU A 138 0.98 10.20 9.49
N VAL A 139 0.73 9.79 8.25
CA VAL A 139 -0.63 9.64 7.72
C VAL A 139 -1.42 8.54 8.43
N MET A 140 -0.79 7.39 8.66
CA MET A 140 -1.42 6.28 9.37
C MET A 140 -1.82 6.67 10.80
N ASN A 141 -0.97 7.44 11.49
CA ASN A 141 -1.25 7.88 12.86
C ASN A 141 -2.33 8.97 12.96
N VAL A 142 -2.50 9.79 11.91
CA VAL A 142 -3.41 10.95 11.96
C VAL A 142 -4.75 10.66 11.30
N TYR A 143 -4.78 9.90 10.21
CA TYR A 143 -5.98 9.77 9.37
C TYR A 143 -6.63 8.38 9.42
N PHE A 144 -5.87 7.33 9.75
CA PHE A 144 -6.32 5.95 9.61
C PHE A 144 -6.39 5.21 10.95
N ALA A 145 -7.30 4.24 11.03
CA ALA A 145 -7.33 3.26 12.11
C ALA A 145 -6.44 2.04 11.80
N GLU A 146 -6.28 1.16 12.79
CA GLU A 146 -5.42 -0.03 12.69
C GLU A 146 -5.82 -1.02 11.58
N ASN A 147 -7.06 -0.96 11.09
CA ASN A 147 -7.60 -1.89 10.08
C ASN A 147 -7.53 -1.36 8.64
N ALA A 148 -6.83 -0.26 8.38
CA ALA A 148 -6.65 0.25 7.02
C ALA A 148 -5.92 -0.77 6.13
N THR A 149 -6.35 -0.88 4.88
CA THR A 149 -5.72 -1.76 3.89
C THR A 149 -4.72 -0.97 3.06
N ILE A 150 -3.50 -1.49 2.99
CA ILE A 150 -2.41 -0.88 2.22
C ILE A 150 -2.28 -1.64 0.90
N PHE A 151 -2.26 -0.89 -0.18
CA PHE A 151 -1.98 -1.35 -1.52
C PHE A 151 -0.64 -0.76 -1.97
N THR A 152 0.13 -1.54 -2.73
CA THR A 152 1.39 -1.09 -3.32
C THR A 152 1.42 -1.53 -4.76
N CYS A 153 1.75 -0.63 -5.67
CA CYS A 153 2.00 -0.94 -7.08
C CYS A 153 3.40 -0.46 -7.49
N VAL A 154 4.10 -1.25 -8.30
CA VAL A 154 5.40 -0.93 -8.89
C VAL A 154 5.35 -1.23 -10.39
N LYS A 155 5.86 -0.30 -11.20
CA LYS A 155 5.87 -0.34 -12.66
C LYS A 155 7.30 -0.31 -13.20
N THR A 156 7.56 -1.13 -14.20
CA THR A 156 8.81 -1.16 -14.98
C THR A 156 8.52 -1.49 -16.44
N GLU A 157 9.51 -1.31 -17.31
CA GLU A 157 9.41 -1.57 -18.74
C GLU A 157 10.56 -2.44 -19.23
N THR A 158 10.28 -3.30 -20.22
CA THR A 158 11.28 -4.09 -20.94
C THR A 158 11.17 -3.90 -22.45
N SER A 159 12.28 -4.16 -23.14
CA SER A 159 12.36 -4.00 -24.60
C SER A 159 11.51 -4.98 -25.42
N ASP A 160 11.05 -6.06 -24.81
CA ASP A 160 10.25 -7.10 -25.45
C ASP A 160 9.48 -7.96 -24.42
N LYS A 161 8.49 -8.71 -24.91
CA LYS A 161 7.63 -9.60 -24.12
C LYS A 161 8.39 -10.77 -23.50
N ILE A 162 9.45 -11.28 -24.15
CA ILE A 162 10.22 -12.44 -23.66
C ILE A 162 10.92 -12.07 -22.34
N LYS A 163 11.57 -10.90 -22.31
CA LYS A 163 12.19 -10.36 -21.10
C LYS A 163 11.16 -10.07 -20.01
N GLY A 164 10.01 -9.51 -20.38
CA GLY A 164 8.94 -9.24 -19.41
C GLY A 164 8.42 -10.53 -18.75
N VAL A 165 8.19 -11.59 -19.54
CA VAL A 165 7.77 -12.90 -19.00
C VAL A 165 8.86 -13.49 -18.09
N LEU A 166 10.14 -13.38 -18.47
CA LEU A 166 11.24 -13.84 -17.63
C LEU A 166 11.30 -13.08 -16.29
N LEU A 167 11.07 -11.76 -16.31
CA LEU A 167 11.00 -10.94 -15.10
C LEU A 167 9.86 -11.38 -14.18
N LEU A 168 8.66 -11.62 -14.72
CA LEU A 168 7.53 -12.12 -13.94
C LEU A 168 7.85 -13.45 -13.23
N GLU A 169 8.53 -14.37 -13.92
CA GLU A 169 8.95 -15.63 -13.31
C GLU A 169 9.99 -15.43 -12.21
N LYS A 170 10.93 -14.50 -12.38
CA LYS A 170 11.92 -14.14 -11.36
C LYS A 170 11.29 -13.53 -10.12
N ILE A 171 10.35 -12.59 -10.31
CA ILE A 171 9.57 -12.00 -9.22
C ILE A 171 8.78 -13.09 -8.50
N ARG A 172 8.08 -13.97 -9.24
CA ARG A 172 7.34 -15.09 -8.65
C ARG A 172 8.24 -15.98 -7.78
N THR A 173 9.43 -16.33 -8.26
CA THR A 173 10.38 -17.15 -7.53
C THR A 173 10.95 -16.43 -6.30
N ASN A 174 11.34 -15.16 -6.44
CA ASN A 174 11.84 -14.35 -5.32
C ASN A 174 10.79 -14.24 -4.19
N LEU A 175 9.54 -14.01 -4.59
CA LEU A 175 8.42 -13.92 -3.66
C LEU A 175 7.97 -15.28 -3.11
N ASN A 176 8.48 -16.41 -3.61
CA ASN A 176 7.93 -17.74 -3.34
C ASN A 176 6.40 -17.77 -3.52
N MET A 177 5.93 -17.11 -4.57
CA MET A 177 4.51 -16.88 -4.81
C MET A 177 3.86 -18.13 -5.43
N LYS A 178 2.78 -18.60 -4.80
CA LYS A 178 1.90 -19.63 -5.34
C LYS A 178 0.88 -19.00 -6.29
N THR A 179 0.91 -19.42 -7.55
CA THR A 179 -0.10 -18.99 -8.54
C THR A 179 -1.49 -19.51 -8.17
N ILE A 180 -2.48 -18.63 -8.25
CA ILE A 180 -3.91 -18.92 -8.06
C ILE A 180 -4.61 -18.88 -9.42
N GLU A 181 -4.37 -17.82 -10.18
CA GLU A 181 -5.00 -17.59 -11.47
C GLU A 181 -3.98 -17.04 -12.46
N LYS A 182 -4.17 -17.36 -13.75
CA LYS A 182 -3.38 -16.83 -14.84
C LYS A 182 -4.28 -16.55 -16.05
N VAL A 183 -4.15 -15.35 -16.60
CA VAL A 183 -4.73 -14.92 -17.87
C VAL A 183 -3.59 -14.74 -18.87
N ASP A 184 -3.73 -15.29 -20.08
CA ASP A 184 -2.71 -15.22 -21.13
C ASP A 184 -3.35 -14.91 -22.48
N GLU A 185 -3.14 -13.69 -22.93
CA GLU A 185 -3.63 -13.13 -24.19
C GLU A 185 -2.44 -12.68 -25.06
N ALA A 186 -2.73 -12.26 -26.30
CA ALA A 186 -1.68 -11.95 -27.27
C ALA A 186 -0.75 -10.82 -26.79
N ASP A 187 -1.34 -9.74 -26.31
CA ASP A 187 -0.69 -8.50 -25.87
C ASP A 187 -0.78 -8.29 -24.35
N PHE A 188 -1.40 -9.20 -23.61
CA PHE A 188 -1.62 -9.08 -22.18
C PHE A 188 -1.43 -10.41 -21.45
N GLN A 189 -0.79 -10.39 -20.29
CA GLN A 189 -0.70 -11.53 -19.39
C GLN A 189 -0.90 -11.03 -17.95
N SER A 190 -1.70 -11.73 -17.15
CA SER A 190 -1.91 -11.43 -15.73
C SER A 190 -1.76 -12.69 -14.90
N ILE A 191 -1.14 -12.56 -13.74
CA ILE A 191 -0.91 -13.64 -12.78
C ILE A 191 -1.34 -13.15 -11.40
N SER A 192 -2.34 -13.80 -10.81
CA SER A 192 -2.76 -13.58 -9.43
C SER A 192 -2.24 -14.72 -8.56
N GLY A 193 -1.76 -14.40 -7.36
CA GLY A 193 -1.13 -15.38 -6.49
C GLY A 193 -1.06 -14.97 -5.04
N TYR A 194 -0.42 -15.83 -4.25
CA TYR A 194 -0.24 -15.65 -2.82
C TYR A 194 1.21 -15.89 -2.40
N THR A 195 1.75 -15.00 -1.57
CA THR A 195 3.04 -15.13 -0.89
C THR A 195 2.88 -14.99 0.62
N ASN A 196 3.65 -15.76 1.39
CA ASN A 196 3.75 -15.59 2.84
C ASN A 196 4.70 -14.44 3.26
N ARG A 197 5.31 -13.73 2.30
CA ARG A 197 6.25 -12.64 2.60
C ARG A 197 5.55 -11.34 3.01
N TRP A 198 4.28 -11.19 2.65
CA TRP A 198 3.51 -9.96 2.86
C TRP A 198 2.22 -10.27 3.63
N ASP A 199 1.88 -9.41 4.60
CA ASP A 199 0.77 -9.66 5.52
C ASP A 199 -0.60 -9.33 4.91
N SER A 200 -0.66 -8.32 4.03
CA SER A 200 -1.91 -7.90 3.40
C SER A 200 -2.40 -8.97 2.43
N SER A 201 -3.70 -9.27 2.43
CA SER A 201 -4.33 -10.19 1.46
C SER A 201 -5.82 -9.90 1.30
N ILE A 202 -6.40 -10.34 0.18
CA ILE A 202 -7.83 -10.26 -0.07
C ILE A 202 -8.41 -11.66 -0.38
N PRO A 203 -9.66 -11.93 0.03
CA PRO A 203 -10.31 -13.20 -0.27
C PRO A 203 -10.67 -13.29 -1.75
N VAL A 204 -10.34 -14.43 -2.37
CA VAL A 204 -10.78 -14.81 -3.74
C VAL A 204 -11.93 -15.83 -3.67
N SER A 205 -12.00 -16.60 -2.60
CA SER A 205 -13.12 -17.48 -2.23
C SER A 205 -13.15 -17.66 -0.70
N GLU A 206 -14.09 -18.46 -0.17
CA GLU A 206 -14.20 -18.70 1.29
C GLU A 206 -12.91 -19.25 1.92
N ASP A 207 -12.16 -20.07 1.18
CA ASP A 207 -10.97 -20.77 1.68
C ASP A 207 -9.65 -20.33 1.01
N GLN A 208 -9.68 -19.27 0.19
CA GLN A 208 -8.53 -18.86 -0.61
C GLN A 208 -8.35 -17.35 -0.61
N ASN A 209 -7.15 -16.90 -0.27
CA ASN A 209 -6.73 -15.51 -0.34
C ASN A 209 -5.66 -15.31 -1.42
N MET A 210 -5.57 -14.10 -1.96
CA MET A 210 -4.48 -13.64 -2.82
C MET A 210 -3.90 -12.33 -2.30
N ASN A 211 -2.61 -12.11 -2.55
CA ASN A 211 -1.93 -10.87 -2.17
C ASN A 211 -0.84 -10.43 -3.14
N VAL A 212 -0.81 -11.02 -4.33
CA VAL A 212 0.07 -10.57 -5.39
C VAL A 212 -0.73 -10.61 -6.68
N GLN A 213 -0.65 -9.54 -7.45
CA GLN A 213 -1.10 -9.51 -8.83
C GLN A 213 0.01 -8.92 -9.69
N MET A 214 0.38 -9.61 -10.76
CA MET A 214 1.36 -9.14 -11.72
C MET A 214 0.73 -9.12 -13.09
N ALA A 215 0.92 -8.02 -13.82
CA ALA A 215 0.43 -7.85 -15.17
C ALA A 215 1.56 -7.43 -16.10
N LEU A 216 1.51 -7.93 -17.32
CA LEU A 216 2.38 -7.59 -18.42
C LEU A 216 1.51 -7.18 -19.60
N ARG A 217 1.82 -6.03 -20.22
CA ARG A 217 1.14 -5.53 -21.42
C ARG A 217 2.16 -5.12 -22.47
N THR A 218 1.99 -5.60 -23.71
CA THR A 218 2.83 -5.22 -24.85
C THR A 218 2.18 -4.07 -25.61
N GLY A 219 2.89 -2.95 -25.77
CA GLY A 219 2.41 -1.76 -26.46
C GLY A 219 2.72 -1.72 -27.96
N LEU A 220 2.23 -0.68 -28.64
CA LEU A 220 2.59 -0.35 -30.02
C LEU A 220 4.02 0.21 -30.06
N GLY A 221 5.01 -0.68 -30.19
CA GLY A 221 6.43 -0.26 -30.22
C GLY A 221 7.44 -1.31 -29.72
N ALA A 222 7.01 -2.55 -29.47
CA ALA A 222 7.78 -3.64 -28.84
C ALA A 222 8.10 -3.44 -27.34
N GLU A 223 7.87 -2.24 -26.79
CA GLU A 223 7.94 -2.01 -25.35
C GLU A 223 6.87 -2.80 -24.60
N THR A 224 7.28 -3.36 -23.47
CA THR A 224 6.45 -4.19 -22.61
C THR A 224 6.43 -3.58 -21.22
N THR A 225 5.26 -3.14 -20.78
CA THR A 225 5.05 -2.62 -19.42
C THR A 225 4.73 -3.78 -18.49
N ILE A 226 5.40 -3.81 -17.35
CA ILE A 226 5.12 -4.74 -16.26
C ILE A 226 4.65 -3.93 -15.05
N THR A 227 3.52 -4.32 -14.49
CA THR A 227 2.95 -3.74 -13.26
C THR A 227 2.77 -4.86 -12.24
N ILE A 228 3.28 -4.65 -11.02
CA ILE A 228 3.11 -5.59 -9.90
C ILE A 228 2.40 -4.86 -8.77
N GLY A 229 1.34 -5.47 -8.25
CA GLY A 229 0.51 -4.95 -7.18
C GLY A 229 0.35 -5.92 -6.01
N THR A 230 0.21 -5.39 -4.80
CA THR A 230 -0.27 -6.11 -3.62
C THR A 230 -1.33 -5.29 -2.90
N PRO A 231 -2.40 -5.91 -2.36
CA PRO A 231 -2.85 -7.26 -2.68
C PRO A 231 -3.24 -7.45 -4.16
N ILE A 232 -3.58 -6.34 -4.83
CA ILE A 232 -3.98 -6.25 -6.24
C ILE A 232 -3.39 -4.99 -6.89
N ILE A 233 -3.44 -4.93 -8.22
CA ILE A 233 -3.13 -3.71 -8.96
C ILE A 233 -4.33 -2.76 -8.84
N THR A 234 -4.12 -1.61 -8.21
CA THR A 234 -5.16 -0.58 -8.03
C THR A 234 -5.12 0.52 -9.07
N ASN A 235 -4.01 0.63 -9.80
CA ASN A 235 -3.81 1.61 -10.86
C ASN A 235 -3.25 0.89 -12.09
N GLU A 236 -4.11 0.66 -13.08
CA GLU A 236 -3.68 0.34 -14.43
C GLU A 236 -3.61 1.65 -15.22
N TYR A 237 -2.80 1.67 -16.29
CA TYR A 237 -2.59 2.78 -17.24
C TYR A 237 -1.50 3.77 -16.80
#